data_AF-A0A969QQJ4-F1
#
_entry.id   AF-A0A969QQJ4-F1
#
_cell.length_a   1.000
_cell.length_b   1.000
_cell.length_c   1.000
_cell.angle_alpha   90.00
_cell.angle_beta   90.00
_cell.angle_gamma   90.00
#
_symmetry.space_group_name_H-M   'P 1'
#
loop_
_entity.id
_entity.type
_entity.pdbx_description
1 polymer ?
#
loop_
_entity_poly.entity_id
_entity_poly.type
_entity_poly.pdbx_seq_one_letter_code
_entity_poly.pdbx_strand_id
1 'polypeptide(L)'
;MPRIRSYNPDRILSPLPPPVVEVGDGRLVPWEDGALLHDVKAAAEILTQKLGGGYSEQMIRRRINGGIWIKNQHWYKTGSLYKVSIARVIEWQAKGG
;
A
#
# COMPACT_ATOMS: atom_id res chain seq x y z
N MET A 1 -33.33 -28.49 26.52
CA MET A 1 -33.05 -27.04 26.68
C MET A 1 -31.84 -26.68 25.82
N PRO A 2 -31.97 -25.90 24.73
CA PRO A 2 -30.81 -25.53 23.92
C PRO A 2 -30.05 -24.36 24.59
N ARG A 3 -28.74 -24.55 24.81
CA ARG A 3 -27.83 -23.52 25.31
C ARG A 3 -27.62 -22.47 24.22
N ILE A 4 -28.10 -21.26 24.46
CA ILE A 4 -27.79 -20.08 23.65
C ILE A 4 -26.27 -19.84 23.77
N ARG A 5 -25.54 -20.04 22.67
CA ARG A 5 -24.15 -19.59 22.56
C ARG A 5 -24.17 -18.06 22.61
N SER A 6 -23.74 -17.49 23.72
CA SER A 6 -23.55 -16.04 23.84
C SER A 6 -22.69 -15.56 22.68
N TYR A 7 -23.29 -14.75 21.80
CA TYR A 7 -22.57 -13.99 20.79
C TYR A 7 -21.69 -13.01 21.55
N ASN A 8 -20.37 -13.21 21.49
CA ASN A 8 -19.39 -12.35 22.13
C ASN A 8 -18.96 -11.27 21.12
N PRO A 9 -19.44 -10.02 21.24
CA PRO A 9 -19.15 -8.96 20.27
C PRO A 9 -17.67 -8.54 20.26
N ASP A 10 -16.89 -8.91 21.29
CA ASP A 10 -15.44 -8.65 21.42
C ASP A 10 -14.54 -9.49 20.51
N ARG A 11 -15.10 -10.37 19.67
CA ARG A 11 -14.32 -11.01 18.59
C ARG A 11 -14.12 -10.07 17.39
N ILE A 12 -14.00 -8.77 17.67
CA ILE A 12 -13.59 -7.73 16.75
C ILE A 12 -12.16 -8.04 16.35
N LEU A 13 -12.03 -8.67 15.18
CA LEU A 13 -11.00 -8.38 14.19
C LEU A 13 -9.70 -7.86 14.79
N SER A 14 -8.86 -8.76 15.31
CA SER A 14 -7.44 -8.44 15.42
C SER A 14 -7.02 -7.94 14.02
N PRO A 15 -6.43 -6.74 13.88
CA PRO A 15 -5.97 -6.28 12.58
C PRO A 15 -5.05 -7.37 12.05
N LEU A 16 -5.32 -7.85 10.83
CA LEU A 16 -4.45 -8.81 10.17
C LEU A 16 -3.03 -8.24 10.24
N PRO A 17 -2.03 -9.06 10.62
CA PRO A 17 -0.66 -8.57 10.67
C PRO A 17 -0.31 -7.97 9.30
N PRO A 18 0.38 -6.81 9.27
CA PRO A 18 0.77 -6.19 8.02
C PRO A 18 1.46 -7.19 7.11
N PRO A 19 1.10 -7.24 5.81
CA PRO A 19 1.77 -8.13 4.89
C PRO A 19 3.27 -7.83 4.91
N VAL A 20 4.11 -8.82 5.17
CA VAL A 20 5.57 -8.64 5.14
C VAL A 20 6.05 -8.77 3.71
N VAL A 21 6.92 -7.86 3.27
CA VAL A 21 7.52 -7.95 1.93
C VAL A 21 9.03 -7.89 1.96
N GLU A 22 9.58 -8.63 1.01
CA GLU A 22 10.98 -8.59 0.65
C GLU A 22 11.26 -7.37 -0.23
N VAL A 23 12.00 -6.43 0.33
CA VAL A 23 12.52 -5.25 -0.39
C VAL A 23 13.75 -5.69 -1.18
N GLY A 24 14.06 -4.98 -2.28
CA GLY A 24 15.15 -5.31 -3.22
C GLY A 24 16.56 -5.50 -2.63
N ASP A 25 16.78 -5.20 -1.34
CA ASP A 25 17.99 -5.51 -0.56
C ASP A 25 17.90 -6.84 0.24
N GLY A 26 16.90 -7.69 -0.02
CA GLY A 26 16.66 -8.94 0.71
C GLY A 26 16.10 -8.76 2.13
N ARG A 27 15.79 -7.53 2.53
CA ARG A 27 15.19 -7.22 3.84
C ARG A 27 13.68 -7.45 3.82
N LEU A 28 13.19 -8.27 4.75
CA LEU A 28 11.77 -8.39 5.05
C LEU A 28 11.36 -7.23 5.96
N VAL A 29 10.61 -6.26 5.42
CA VAL A 29 9.98 -5.22 6.24
C VAL A 29 8.48 -5.42 6.26
N PRO A 30 7.82 -5.15 7.40
CA PRO A 30 6.37 -5.01 7.43
C PRO A 30 5.96 -4.00 6.37
N TRP A 31 5.11 -4.40 5.42
CA TRP A 31 4.43 -3.44 4.56
C TRP A 31 3.43 -2.72 5.45
N GLU A 32 3.72 -1.46 5.77
CA GLU A 32 2.94 -0.58 6.63
C GLU A 32 1.50 -1.05 6.90
N ASP A 33 1.23 -1.49 8.13
CA ASP A 33 -0.07 -1.81 8.77
C ASP A 33 -1.24 -2.28 7.88
N GLY A 34 -0.99 -2.89 6.72
CA GLY A 34 -2.00 -3.20 5.69
C GLY A 34 -2.83 -2.02 5.16
N ALA A 35 -2.77 -0.83 5.79
CA ALA A 35 -3.74 0.25 5.65
C ALA A 35 -3.35 1.31 4.60
N LEU A 36 -2.07 1.42 4.25
CA LEU A 36 -1.55 2.47 3.36
C LEU A 36 -1.30 2.00 1.93
N LEU A 37 -1.93 0.89 1.55
CA LEU A 37 -1.89 0.33 0.21
C LEU A 37 -3.11 0.76 -0.58
N HIS A 38 -2.88 1.72 -1.46
CA HIS A 38 -3.94 2.32 -2.24
C HIS A 38 -3.92 1.78 -3.66
N ASP A 39 -5.10 1.55 -4.23
CA ASP A 39 -5.21 1.36 -5.68
C ASP A 39 -4.67 2.59 -6.41
N VAL A 40 -4.23 2.40 -7.65
CA VAL A 40 -3.63 3.46 -8.47
C VAL A 40 -4.44 4.76 -8.47
N LYS A 41 -5.77 4.67 -8.50
CA LYS A 41 -6.67 5.81 -8.43
C LYS A 41 -6.57 6.57 -7.11
N ALA A 42 -6.78 5.88 -6.00
CA ALA A 42 -6.68 6.48 -4.66
C ALA A 42 -5.25 7.00 -4.40
N ALA A 43 -4.23 6.29 -4.90
CA ALA A 43 -2.85 6.72 -4.81
C ALA A 43 -2.61 8.03 -5.56
N ALA A 44 -3.16 8.19 -6.76
CA ALA A 44 -3.05 9.42 -7.54
C ALA A 44 -3.68 10.61 -6.82
N GLU A 45 -4.85 10.44 -6.24
CA GLU A 45 -5.54 11.48 -5.46
C GLU A 45 -4.73 11.90 -4.24
N ILE A 46 -4.27 10.92 -3.44
CA ILE A 46 -3.51 11.21 -2.22
C ILE A 46 -2.15 11.85 -2.54
N LEU A 47 -1.42 11.33 -3.54
CA LEU A 47 -0.13 11.90 -3.93
C LEU A 47 -0.29 13.31 -4.50
N THR A 48 -1.34 13.56 -5.27
CA THR A 48 -1.68 14.91 -5.76
C THR A 48 -1.92 15.86 -4.60
N GLN A 49 -2.71 15.46 -3.59
CA GLN A 49 -2.97 16.29 -2.42
C GLN A 49 -1.71 16.53 -1.57
N LYS A 50 -0.88 15.51 -1.37
CA LYS A 50 0.29 15.56 -0.48
C LYS A 50 1.51 16.24 -1.09
N LEU A 51 1.73 16.07 -2.40
CA LEU A 51 2.93 16.56 -3.10
C LEU A 51 2.66 17.83 -3.93
N GLY A 52 1.47 18.42 -3.83
CA GLY A 52 1.17 19.72 -4.45
C GLY A 52 0.74 19.66 -5.92
N GLY A 53 0.23 18.52 -6.38
CA GLY A 53 -0.38 18.37 -7.71
C GLY A 53 0.38 17.45 -8.67
N GLY A 54 -0.32 16.99 -9.72
CA GLY A 54 0.31 16.37 -10.91
C GLY A 54 0.34 14.83 -10.96
N TYR A 55 -0.11 14.13 -9.92
CA TYR A 55 -0.18 12.68 -9.95
C TYR A 55 -1.50 12.20 -10.58
N SER A 56 -1.42 11.63 -11.78
CA SER A 56 -2.53 10.93 -12.43
C SER A 56 -2.32 9.41 -12.41
N GLU A 57 -3.39 8.64 -12.57
CA GLU A 57 -3.31 7.18 -12.69
C GLU A 57 -2.34 6.75 -13.80
N GLN A 58 -2.33 7.47 -14.92
CA GLN A 58 -1.46 7.21 -16.05
C GLN A 58 0.00 7.48 -15.71
N MET A 59 0.28 8.57 -14.97
CA MET A 59 1.62 8.88 -14.49
C MET A 59 2.15 7.81 -13.53
N ILE A 60 1.31 7.37 -12.59
CA ILE A 60 1.65 6.28 -11.67
C ILE A 60 1.98 5.00 -12.45
N ARG A 61 1.12 4.59 -13.39
CA ARG A 61 1.37 3.42 -14.24
C ARG A 61 2.66 3.56 -15.05
N ARG A 62 2.96 4.75 -15.57
CA ARG A 62 4.24 5.03 -16.27
C ARG A 62 5.44 4.87 -15.34
N ARG A 63 5.37 5.35 -14.10
CA ARG A 63 6.48 5.19 -13.13
C ARG A 63 6.69 3.73 -12.71
N ILE A 64 5.61 2.98 -12.55
CA ILE A 64 5.63 1.54 -12.29
C ILE A 64 6.25 0.79 -13.48
N ASN A 65 5.68 0.96 -14.67
CA ASN A 65 6.11 0.24 -15.88
C ASN A 65 7.51 0.68 -16.37
N GLY A 66 7.90 1.91 -16.08
CA GLY A 66 9.22 2.46 -16.43
C GLY A 66 10.31 2.09 -15.42
N GLY A 67 10.00 1.33 -14.37
CA GLY A 67 10.99 0.90 -13.37
C GLY A 67 11.48 1.99 -12.41
N ILE A 68 10.93 3.21 -12.50
CA ILE A 68 11.22 4.32 -11.57
C ILE A 68 10.75 3.91 -10.16
N TRP A 69 9.61 3.24 -10.09
CA TRP A 69 9.11 2.68 -8.84
C TRP A 69 9.45 1.20 -8.71
N ILE A 70 10.09 0.86 -7.60
CA ILE A 70 10.62 -0.48 -7.34
C ILE A 70 9.50 -1.38 -6.82
N LYS A 71 9.36 -2.56 -7.42
CA LYS A 71 8.42 -3.60 -6.99
C LYS A 71 8.79 -4.06 -5.57
N ASN A 72 7.78 -4.27 -4.75
CA ASN A 72 7.87 -4.57 -3.32
C ASN A 72 8.44 -3.46 -2.43
N GLN A 73 8.66 -2.26 -2.98
CA GLN A 73 9.12 -1.10 -2.21
C GLN A 73 8.15 0.08 -2.36
N HIS A 74 7.84 0.46 -3.59
CA HIS A 74 6.91 1.55 -3.90
C HIS A 74 5.53 1.02 -4.31
N TRP A 75 5.49 -0.18 -4.89
CA TRP A 75 4.26 -0.82 -5.33
C TRP A 75 4.38 -2.34 -5.30
N TYR A 76 3.25 -3.02 -5.26
CA TYR A 76 3.17 -4.46 -5.53
C TYR A 76 1.90 -4.78 -6.31
N LYS A 77 1.79 -6.01 -6.82
CA LYS A 77 0.64 -6.44 -7.62
C LYS A 77 -0.11 -7.55 -6.89
N THR A 78 -1.40 -7.34 -6.67
CA THR A 78 -2.33 -8.35 -6.17
C THR A 78 -3.26 -8.75 -7.31
N GLY A 79 -3.05 -9.94 -7.88
CA GLY A 79 -3.80 -10.40 -9.05
C GLY A 79 -3.56 -9.48 -10.25
N SER A 80 -4.62 -8.79 -10.72
CA SER A 80 -4.55 -7.82 -11.82
C SER A 80 -4.37 -6.37 -11.37
N LEU A 81 -4.43 -6.09 -10.07
CA LEU A 81 -4.44 -4.74 -9.52
C LEU A 81 -3.06 -4.33 -8.99
N TYR A 82 -2.65 -3.11 -9.32
CA TYR A 82 -1.49 -2.47 -8.73
C TYR A 82 -1.89 -1.77 -7.42
N LYS A 83 -1.10 -2.01 -6.38
CA LYS A 83 -1.23 -1.40 -5.07
C LYS A 83 0.03 -0.59 -4.80
N VAL A 84 -0.14 0.67 -4.42
CA VAL A 84 0.96 1.63 -4.24
C VAL A 84 1.07 1.99 -2.77
N SER A 85 2.29 2.02 -2.24
CA SER A 85 2.58 2.55 -0.92
C SER A 85 2.84 4.04 -1.00
N ILE A 86 1.97 4.84 -0.40
CA ILE A 86 2.05 6.30 -0.46
C ILE A 86 3.22 6.82 0.36
N ALA A 87 3.41 6.32 1.59
CA ALA A 87 4.49 6.77 2.45
C ALA A 87 5.86 6.55 1.78
N ARG A 88 6.08 5.37 1.20
CA ARG A 88 7.34 5.05 0.50
C ARG A 88 7.58 5.92 -0.72
N VAL A 89 6.54 6.23 -1.50
CA VAL A 89 6.64 7.15 -2.63
C VAL A 89 6.97 8.57 -2.16
N ILE A 90 6.34 9.05 -1.08
CA ILE A 90 6.64 10.37 -0.50
C ILE A 90 8.07 10.42 0.03
N GLU A 91 8.52 9.39 0.77
CA GLU A 91 9.91 9.27 1.25
C GLU A 91 10.92 9.30 0.10
N TRP A 92 10.63 8.58 -0.98
CA TRP A 92 11.47 8.54 -2.18
C TRP A 92 11.54 9.92 -2.85
N GLN A 93 10.40 10.60 -2.98
CA GLN A 93 10.36 11.93 -3.60
C GLN A 93 11.08 12.99 -2.75
N ALA A 94 11.01 12.89 -1.42
CA ALA A 94 11.74 13.76 -0.50
C ALA A 94 13.27 13.58 -0.58
N LYS A 95 13.74 12.39 -0.99
CA LYS A 95 15.16 12.08 -1.18
C LYS A 95 15.72 12.49 -2.55
N GLY A 96 14.92 13.15 -3.39
CA GLY A 96 15.34 13.64 -4.70
C GLY A 96 15.35 12.58 -5.81
N GLY A 97 14.54 11.52 -5.65
CA GLY A 97 14.32 10.51 -6.68
C GLY A 97 13.74 11.05 -7.98
#